data_AF-A0A1B6GJH7-F1
#
_entry.id   AF-A0A1B6GJH7-F1
#
_cell.length_a   1.000
_cell.length_b   1.000
_cell.length_c   1.000
_cell.angle_alpha   90.00
_cell.angle_beta   90.00
_cell.angle_gamma   90.00
#
_symmetry.space_group_name_H-M   'P 1'
#
loop_
_entity.id
_entity.type
_entity.pdbx_description
1 polymer ?
#
loop_
_entity_poly.entity_id
_entity_poly.type
_entity_poly.pdbx_seq_one_letter_code
_entity_poly.pdbx_strand_id
1 'polypeptide(L)'
;SCNYGYEKDTLDSYRCNPVCSKECQNGKCTAPEVCSCRYGYKKDTLDSYRCNPVCSKECQNGKCTAPEVCSCNYGYEMDTLDSYRCNPVCSKECQNGKCTAPEVCFCNYGYEKDTLDRYRCNPVCSKECQNGKCTAPEVCSCRYGYKKDTLDSYRCNPVCSKECQNGKCTAPEVCSCNYGYEKDTLDSYR
;
A
#
# COMPACT_ATOMS: atom_id res chain seq x y z
N SER A 1 -65.11 0.31 6.83
CA SER A 1 -64.29 -0.91 6.92
C SER A 1 -63.14 -0.78 5.94
N CYS A 2 -61.95 -1.33 6.22
CA CYS A 2 -60.84 -1.34 5.26
C CYS A 2 -60.90 -2.61 4.39
N ASN A 3 -60.36 -2.54 3.17
CA ASN A 3 -60.26 -3.69 2.26
C ASN A 3 -59.20 -4.70 2.75
N TYR A 4 -59.22 -5.91 2.19
CA TYR A 4 -58.23 -6.95 2.50
C TYR A 4 -56.79 -6.43 2.28
N GLY A 5 -55.91 -6.68 3.24
CA GLY A 5 -54.52 -6.20 3.22
C GLY A 5 -54.34 -4.75 3.68
N TYR A 6 -55.37 -4.11 4.24
CA TYR A 6 -55.29 -2.77 4.81
C TYR A 6 -55.83 -2.75 6.25
N GLU A 7 -55.23 -1.93 7.11
CA GLU A 7 -55.63 -1.72 8.50
C GLU A 7 -55.98 -0.25 8.76
N LYS A 8 -56.87 0.00 9.73
CA LYS A 8 -57.20 1.39 10.13
C LYS A 8 -56.00 2.03 10.80
N ASP A 9 -55.75 3.29 10.46
CA ASP A 9 -54.73 4.09 11.12
C ASP A 9 -55.09 4.34 12.59
N THR A 10 -54.08 4.36 13.46
CA THR A 10 -54.26 4.53 14.91
C THR A 10 -54.57 5.96 15.31
N LEU A 11 -54.27 6.95 14.46
CA LEU A 11 -54.51 8.37 14.69
C LEU A 11 -55.69 8.92 13.88
N ASP A 12 -56.02 8.29 12.75
CA ASP A 12 -57.14 8.67 11.89
C ASP A 12 -57.98 7.47 11.45
N SER A 13 -59.13 7.27 12.10
CA SER A 13 -60.02 6.12 11.84
C SER A 13 -60.65 6.09 10.43
N TYR A 14 -60.52 7.17 9.65
CA TYR A 14 -60.94 7.25 8.25
C TYR A 14 -59.83 6.88 7.27
N ARG A 15 -58.58 6.73 7.73
CA ARG A 15 -57.44 6.31 6.92
C ARG A 15 -57.21 4.80 7.04
N CYS A 16 -57.03 4.15 5.89
CA CYS A 16 -56.64 2.74 5.79
C CYS A 16 -55.21 2.64 5.24
N ASN A 17 -54.28 2.10 6.02
CA ASN A 17 -52.89 1.91 5.63
C ASN A 17 -52.67 0.49 5.10
N PRO A 18 -51.83 0.30 4.07
CA PRO A 18 -51.49 -1.04 3.58
C PRO A 18 -50.69 -1.81 4.61
N VAL A 19 -50.93 -3.12 4.69
CA VAL A 19 -50.22 -4.06 5.56
C VAL A 19 -49.16 -4.79 4.74
N CYS A 20 -47.95 -4.87 5.31
CA CYS A 20 -46.85 -5.69 4.79
C CYS A 20 -46.47 -6.68 5.90
N SER A 21 -46.36 -7.97 5.56
CA SER A 21 -46.00 -9.03 6.50
C SER A 21 -44.61 -8.89 7.12
N LYS A 22 -43.72 -8.13 6.47
CA LYS A 22 -42.40 -7.74 6.99
C LYS A 22 -42.21 -6.23 6.85
N GLU A 23 -41.35 -5.68 7.69
CA GLU A 23 -40.96 -4.27 7.61
C GLU A 23 -40.22 -3.97 6.29
N CYS A 24 -40.64 -2.92 5.59
CA CYS A 24 -39.97 -2.42 4.40
C CYS A 24 -38.67 -1.67 4.76
N GLN A 25 -37.54 -2.37 4.83
CA GLN A 25 -36.23 -1.79 5.14
C GLN A 25 -35.82 -0.76 4.07
N ASN A 26 -35.57 0.48 4.49
CA ASN A 26 -35.31 1.64 3.61
C ASN A 26 -36.42 1.91 2.57
N GLY A 27 -37.64 1.48 2.86
CA GLY A 27 -38.81 1.66 2.02
C GLY A 27 -40.01 2.20 2.78
N LYS A 28 -41.17 2.08 2.14
CA LYS A 28 -42.50 2.27 2.72
C LYS A 28 -43.44 1.21 2.15
N CYS A 29 -44.33 0.67 2.99
CA CYS A 29 -45.42 -0.17 2.51
C CYS A 29 -46.43 0.74 1.78
N THR A 30 -46.65 0.47 0.49
CA THR A 30 -47.45 1.35 -0.40
C THR A 30 -48.71 0.68 -0.94
N ALA A 31 -48.71 -0.65 -0.96
CA ALA A 31 -49.87 -1.51 -1.21
C ALA A 31 -49.65 -2.83 -0.42
N PRO A 32 -50.68 -3.68 -0.26
CA PRO A 32 -50.55 -4.92 0.48
C PRO A 32 -49.38 -5.75 -0.03
N GLU A 33 -48.44 -6.10 0.86
CA GLU A 33 -47.19 -6.81 0.54
C GLU A 33 -46.26 -6.12 -0.49
N VAL A 34 -46.48 -4.84 -0.80
CA VAL A 34 -45.68 -4.06 -1.76
C VAL A 34 -44.90 -2.96 -1.05
N CYS A 35 -43.59 -3.19 -0.94
CA CYS A 35 -42.61 -2.20 -0.51
C CYS A 35 -42.11 -1.35 -1.69
N SER A 36 -42.26 -0.03 -1.57
CA SER A 36 -41.65 0.96 -2.47
C SER A 36 -40.42 1.57 -1.80
N CYS A 37 -39.29 1.58 -2.51
CA CYS A 37 -38.02 2.09 -1.98
C CYS A 37 -38.01 3.62 -1.87
N ARG A 38 -37.31 4.14 -0.84
CA ARG A 38 -37.08 5.57 -0.69
C ARG A 38 -36.13 6.07 -1.79
N TYR A 39 -36.11 7.38 -2.02
CA TYR A 39 -35.18 8.00 -2.97
C TYR A 39 -33.72 7.61 -2.67
N GLY A 40 -32.98 7.24 -3.71
CA GLY A 40 -31.59 6.77 -3.59
C GLY A 40 -31.45 5.30 -3.17
N TYR A 41 -32.54 4.54 -3.10
CA TYR A 41 -32.51 3.09 -2.84
C TYR A 41 -33.17 2.31 -3.97
N LYS A 42 -32.72 1.07 -4.17
CA LYS A 42 -33.27 0.12 -5.15
C LYS A 42 -33.69 -1.17 -4.47
N LYS A 43 -34.72 -1.82 -5.00
CA LYS A 43 -35.23 -3.09 -4.46
C LYS A 43 -34.15 -4.16 -4.53
N ASP A 44 -34.00 -4.93 -3.45
CA ASP A 44 -33.11 -6.07 -3.40
C ASP A 44 -33.63 -7.20 -4.31
N THR A 45 -32.72 -7.97 -4.90
CA THR A 45 -33.07 -9.03 -5.87
C THR A 45 -33.52 -10.33 -5.20
N LEU A 46 -33.21 -10.52 -3.92
CA LEU A 46 -33.51 -11.72 -3.15
C LEU A 46 -34.61 -11.47 -2.10
N ASP A 47 -34.73 -10.24 -1.59
CA ASP A 47 -35.74 -9.86 -0.60
C ASP A 47 -36.58 -8.65 -1.04
N SER A 48 -37.85 -8.89 -1.37
CA SER A 48 -38.76 -7.84 -1.81
C SER A 48 -39.10 -6.78 -0.74
N TYR A 49 -38.80 -7.03 0.52
CA TYR A 49 -39.00 -6.09 1.63
C TYR A 49 -37.75 -5.27 1.94
N ARG A 50 -36.62 -5.53 1.25
CA ARG A 50 -35.37 -4.80 1.42
C ARG A 50 -35.08 -3.87 0.25
N CYS A 51 -34.69 -2.64 0.56
CA CYS A 51 -34.16 -1.68 -0.38
C CYS A 51 -32.70 -1.38 -0.07
N ASN A 52 -31.82 -1.69 -1.02
CA ASN A 52 -30.38 -1.44 -0.93
C ASN A 52 -30.05 -0.01 -1.38
N PRO A 53 -29.11 0.68 -0.72
CA PRO A 53 -28.69 2.01 -1.13
C PRO A 53 -28.04 1.98 -2.52
N VAL A 54 -28.16 3.09 -3.23
CA VAL A 54 -27.57 3.30 -4.55
C VAL A 54 -26.47 4.35 -4.44
N CYS A 55 -25.33 4.03 -5.02
CA CYS A 55 -24.21 4.94 -5.20
C CYS A 55 -23.98 5.11 -6.70
N SER A 56 -23.81 6.35 -7.16
CA SER A 56 -23.58 6.67 -8.58
C SER A 56 -22.29 6.07 -9.14
N LYS A 57 -21.30 5.83 -8.27
CA LYS A 57 -20.10 5.06 -8.57
C LYS A 57 -19.95 3.89 -7.60
N GLU A 58 -19.20 2.88 -8.03
CA GLU A 58 -18.83 1.77 -7.15
C GLU A 58 -17.90 2.25 -6.02
N CYS A 59 -18.20 1.84 -4.79
CA CYS A 59 -17.34 2.08 -3.63
C CYS A 59 -16.10 1.16 -3.68
N GLN A 60 -15.00 1.63 -4.23
CA GLN A 60 -13.76 0.86 -4.33
C GLN A 60 -13.19 0.56 -2.94
N ASN A 61 -12.97 -0.72 -2.63
CA ASN A 61 -12.58 -1.20 -1.30
C ASN A 61 -13.54 -0.79 -0.17
N GLY A 62 -14.82 -0.62 -0.49
CA GLY A 62 -15.85 -0.28 0.47
C GLY A 62 -17.20 -0.87 0.10
N LYS A 63 -18.24 -0.37 0.75
CA LYS A 63 -19.65 -0.72 0.50
C LYS A 63 -20.49 0.55 0.50
N CYS A 64 -21.49 0.59 -0.37
CA CYS A 64 -22.52 1.62 -0.33
C CYS A 64 -23.44 1.32 0.87
N THR A 65 -23.43 2.19 1.89
CA THR A 65 -24.19 1.99 3.14
C THR A 65 -25.37 2.93 3.28
N ALA A 66 -25.35 4.04 2.54
CA ALA A 66 -26.47 4.97 2.35
C ALA A 66 -26.37 5.55 0.92
N PRO A 67 -27.43 6.20 0.40
CA PRO A 67 -27.41 6.81 -0.92
C PRO A 67 -26.22 7.74 -1.09
N GLU A 68 -25.40 7.49 -2.11
CA GLU A 68 -24.14 8.22 -2.38
C GLU A 68 -23.11 8.19 -1.22
N VAL A 69 -23.25 7.30 -0.23
CA VAL A 69 -22.35 7.18 0.92
C VAL A 69 -21.64 5.83 0.90
N CYS A 70 -20.33 5.89 0.73
CA CYS A 70 -19.44 4.74 0.87
C CYS A 70 -18.92 4.62 2.30
N SER A 71 -18.84 3.38 2.80
CA SER A 71 -18.11 3.03 4.02
C SER A 71 -16.98 2.08 3.67
N CYS A 72 -15.78 2.41 4.12
CA CYS A 72 -14.58 1.63 3.80
C CYS A 72 -14.57 0.27 4.51
N ASN A 73 -13.99 -0.73 3.84
CA ASN A 73 -13.73 -2.01 4.46
C ASN A 73 -12.68 -1.88 5.56
N TYR A 74 -12.60 -2.87 6.45
CA TYR A 74 -11.60 -2.90 7.52
C TYR A 74 -10.17 -2.79 6.96
N GLY A 75 -9.36 -1.90 7.56
CA GLY A 75 -7.99 -1.62 7.12
C GLY A 75 -7.90 -0.65 5.93
N TYR A 76 -9.00 -0.01 5.53
CA TYR A 76 -9.02 1.02 4.51
C TYR A 76 -9.59 2.33 5.07
N GLU A 77 -9.18 3.45 4.49
CA GLU A 77 -9.64 4.80 4.84
C GLU A 77 -10.16 5.54 3.61
N MET A 78 -11.08 6.48 3.81
CA MET A 78 -11.66 7.26 2.71
C MET A 78 -10.58 8.10 2.02
N ASP A 79 -10.53 8.07 0.70
CA ASP A 79 -9.66 8.95 -0.07
C ASP A 79 -10.11 10.41 0.10
N THR A 80 -9.16 11.33 0.21
CA THR A 80 -9.44 12.75 0.48
C THR A 80 -9.96 13.50 -0.74
N LEU A 81 -9.78 12.95 -1.95
CA LEU A 81 -10.18 13.53 -3.22
C LEU A 81 -11.36 12.80 -3.86
N ASP A 82 -11.57 11.51 -3.55
CA ASP A 82 -12.67 10.71 -4.08
C ASP A 82 -13.43 9.94 -2.99
N SER A 83 -14.64 10.41 -2.67
CA SER A 83 -15.53 9.79 -1.66
C SER A 83 -16.04 8.40 -2.04
N TYR A 84 -15.77 7.92 -3.25
CA TYR A 84 -16.09 6.56 -3.71
C TYR A 84 -14.91 5.60 -3.61
N ARG A 85 -13.75 6.07 -3.12
CA ARG A 85 -12.53 5.28 -3.06
C ARG A 85 -12.02 5.20 -1.64
N CYS A 86 -11.69 3.98 -1.24
CA CYS A 86 -11.01 3.72 0.02
C CYS A 86 -9.57 3.24 -0.25
N ASN A 87 -8.61 3.94 0.32
CA ASN A 87 -7.18 3.63 0.23
C ASN A 87 -6.77 2.65 1.34
N PRO A 88 -5.89 1.69 1.06
CA PRO A 88 -5.39 0.76 2.07
C PRO A 88 -4.54 1.49 3.10
N VAL A 89 -4.67 1.08 4.37
CA VAL A 89 -3.91 1.62 5.49
C VAL A 89 -2.76 0.66 5.83
N CYS A 90 -1.56 1.22 5.97
CA CYS A 90 -0.41 0.54 6.53
C CYS A 90 0.00 1.25 7.82
N SER A 91 0.20 0.50 8.90
CA SER A 91 0.58 1.05 10.22
C SER A 91 1.91 1.81 10.22
N LYS A 92 2.75 1.55 9.21
CA LYS A 92 3.98 2.29 8.91
C LYS A 92 4.04 2.59 7.42
N GLU A 93 4.72 3.67 7.07
CA GLU A 93 4.99 4.01 5.67
C GLU A 93 5.84 2.92 4.99
N CYS A 94 5.46 2.56 3.76
CA CYS A 94 6.20 1.62 2.93
C CYS A 94 7.45 2.28 2.33
N GLN A 95 8.62 2.10 2.96
CA GLN A 95 9.88 2.67 2.48
C GLN A 95 10.28 2.05 1.14
N ASN A 96 10.44 2.87 0.10
CA ASN A 96 10.67 2.46 -1.30
C ASN A 96 9.59 1.53 -1.86
N GLY A 97 8.35 1.69 -1.39
CA GLY A 97 7.20 0.94 -1.87
C GLY A 97 5.91 1.73 -1.77
N LYS A 98 4.79 1.03 -1.96
CA LYS A 98 3.44 1.57 -1.83
C LYS A 98 2.57 0.60 -1.03
N CYS A 99 1.69 1.14 -0.19
CA CYS A 99 0.68 0.33 0.48
C CYS A 99 -0.38 -0.04 -0.58
N THR A 100 -0.51 -1.33 -0.90
CA THR A 100 -1.43 -1.82 -1.95
C THR A 100 -2.62 -2.59 -1.38
N ALA A 101 -2.49 -3.09 -0.16
CA ALA A 101 -3.56 -3.66 0.64
C ALA A 101 -3.26 -3.39 2.13
N PRO A 102 -4.23 -3.56 3.05
CA PRO A 102 -4.01 -3.29 4.46
C PRO A 102 -2.78 -4.04 4.98
N GLU A 103 -1.82 -3.30 5.54
CA GLU A 103 -0.54 -3.83 6.04
C GLU A 103 0.35 -4.54 5.00
N VAL A 104 0.09 -4.35 3.70
CA VAL A 104 0.85 -4.95 2.59
C VAL A 104 1.53 -3.87 1.78
N CYS A 105 2.86 -3.84 1.87
CA CYS A 105 3.73 -3.02 1.01
C CYS A 105 4.15 -3.78 -0.24
N PHE A 106 3.94 -3.16 -1.39
CA PHE A 106 4.49 -3.58 -2.68
C PHE A 106 5.72 -2.72 -3.00
N CYS A 107 6.83 -3.36 -3.33
CA CYS A 107 8.09 -2.66 -3.59
C CYS A 107 8.11 -1.98 -4.96
N ASN A 108 8.76 -0.83 -5.02
CA ASN A 108 9.00 -0.15 -6.31
C ASN A 108 9.94 -0.99 -7.19
N TYR A 109 9.94 -0.70 -8.49
CA TYR A 109 10.83 -1.40 -9.43
C TYR A 109 12.30 -1.30 -9.01
N GLY A 110 13.01 -2.43 -9.04
CA GLY A 110 14.41 -2.52 -8.60
C GLY A 110 14.59 -2.63 -7.08
N TYR A 111 13.50 -2.81 -6.32
CA TYR A 111 13.54 -3.07 -4.88
C TYR A 111 12.86 -4.39 -4.54
N GLU A 112 13.34 -5.03 -3.49
CA GLU A 112 12.80 -6.28 -2.94
C GLU A 112 12.43 -6.12 -1.47
N LYS A 113 11.47 -6.92 -1.02
CA LYS A 113 10.96 -6.85 0.35
C LYS A 113 12.05 -7.27 1.33
N ASP A 114 12.24 -6.47 2.38
CA ASP A 114 13.13 -6.81 3.47
C ASP A 114 12.60 -8.04 4.24
N THR A 115 13.50 -8.93 4.64
CA THR A 115 13.15 -10.20 5.30
C THR A 115 12.78 -10.04 6.77
N LEU A 116 13.15 -8.92 7.39
CA LEU A 116 12.92 -8.61 8.80
C LEU A 116 11.85 -7.52 8.97
N ASP A 117 11.74 -6.59 8.04
CA ASP A 117 10.77 -5.50 8.07
C ASP A 117 9.84 -5.48 6.85
N ARG A 118 8.59 -5.90 7.03
CA ARG A 118 7.59 -5.95 5.95
C ARG A 118 7.25 -4.60 5.33
N TYR A 119 7.59 -3.47 5.98
CA TYR A 119 7.35 -2.12 5.47
C TYR A 119 8.56 -1.54 4.75
N ARG A 120 9.65 -2.30 4.64
CA ARG A 120 10.87 -1.86 3.99
C ARG A 120 11.11 -2.63 2.71
N CYS A 121 11.45 -1.90 1.66
CA CYS A 121 11.95 -2.44 0.42
C CYS A 121 13.42 -2.03 0.24
N ASN A 122 14.30 -3.01 0.10
CA ASN A 122 15.73 -2.83 -0.09
C ASN A 122 16.07 -2.78 -1.58
N PRO A 123 17.01 -1.91 -1.99
CA PRO A 123 17.42 -1.82 -3.38
C PRO A 123 18.12 -3.11 -3.81
N VAL A 124 17.88 -3.50 -5.05
CA VAL A 124 18.51 -4.66 -5.70
C VAL A 124 19.63 -4.17 -6.61
N CYS A 125 20.76 -4.87 -6.56
CA CYS A 125 21.88 -4.68 -7.46
C CYS A 125 22.13 -6.03 -8.16
N SER A 126 22.20 -6.05 -9.49
CA SER A 126 22.43 -7.26 -10.29
C SER A 126 23.73 -8.00 -9.94
N LYS A 127 24.69 -7.30 -9.36
CA LYS A 127 25.93 -7.85 -8.79
C LYS A 127 26.16 -7.31 -7.39
N GLU A 128 26.87 -8.08 -6.58
CA GLU A 128 27.27 -7.64 -5.25
C GLU A 128 28.20 -6.41 -5.33
N CYS A 129 27.92 -5.39 -4.51
CA CYS A 129 28.75 -4.19 -4.38
C CYS A 129 30.03 -4.47 -3.57
N GLN A 130 31.13 -4.79 -4.26
CA GLN A 130 32.42 -5.08 -3.61
C GLN A 130 32.97 -3.82 -2.92
N ASN A 131 33.25 -3.92 -1.61
CA ASN A 131 33.66 -2.80 -0.75
C ASN A 131 32.66 -1.61 -0.75
N GLY A 132 31.39 -1.89 -1.05
CA GLY A 132 30.32 -0.92 -1.08
C GLY A 132 29.05 -1.43 -0.39
N LYS A 133 27.95 -0.74 -0.69
CA LYS A 133 26.58 -1.13 -0.36
C LYS A 133 25.66 -0.72 -1.50
N CYS A 134 24.68 -1.55 -1.82
CA CYS A 134 23.60 -1.17 -2.73
C CYS A 134 22.69 -0.15 -2.00
N THR A 135 22.64 1.08 -2.51
CA THR A 135 21.90 2.19 -1.86
C THR A 135 20.70 2.65 -2.67
N ALA A 136 20.69 2.36 -3.97
CA ALA A 136 19.55 2.47 -4.87
C ALA A 136 19.67 1.35 -5.93
N PRO A 137 18.61 1.07 -6.72
CA PRO A 137 18.65 0.01 -7.73
C PRO A 137 19.85 0.17 -8.67
N GLU A 138 20.66 -0.88 -8.81
CA GLU A 138 21.90 -0.88 -9.61
C GLU A 138 22.97 0.16 -9.18
N VAL A 139 22.82 0.81 -8.01
CA VAL A 139 23.74 1.83 -7.51
C VAL A 139 24.50 1.33 -6.28
N CYS A 140 25.80 1.10 -6.47
CA CYS A 140 26.74 0.85 -5.39
C CYS A 140 27.36 2.15 -4.86
N SER A 141 27.15 2.43 -3.58
CA SER A 141 27.89 3.46 -2.85
C SER A 141 29.09 2.84 -2.13
N CYS A 142 30.27 3.40 -2.36
CA CYS A 142 31.51 2.92 -1.76
C CYS A 142 31.57 3.22 -0.27
N ARG A 143 32.19 2.29 0.49
CA ARG A 143 32.50 2.53 1.91
C ARG A 143 33.57 3.62 2.05
N TYR A 144 33.67 4.20 3.23
CA TYR A 144 34.70 5.19 3.54
C TYR A 144 36.11 4.67 3.19
N GLY A 145 36.93 5.51 2.55
CA GLY A 145 38.27 5.14 2.10
C GLY A 145 38.30 4.35 0.79
N TYR A 146 37.16 4.15 0.12
CA TYR A 146 37.08 3.52 -1.21
C TYR A 146 36.49 4.49 -2.24
N LYS A 147 36.87 4.33 -3.51
CA LYS A 147 36.34 5.07 -4.65
C LYS A 147 35.79 4.12 -5.71
N LYS A 148 34.79 4.57 -6.46
CA LYS A 148 34.18 3.77 -7.53
C LYS A 148 35.23 3.42 -8.58
N ASP A 149 35.23 2.16 -9.02
CA ASP A 149 36.05 1.72 -10.14
C ASP A 149 35.53 2.33 -11.45
N THR A 150 36.45 2.63 -12.37
CA THR A 150 36.12 3.31 -13.64
C THR A 150 35.56 2.37 -14.70
N LEU A 151 35.80 1.06 -14.57
CA LEU A 151 35.39 0.01 -15.51
C LEU A 151 34.23 -0.83 -14.96
N ASP A 152 34.16 -1.00 -13.63
CA ASP A 152 33.10 -1.77 -12.98
C ASP A 152 32.35 -0.95 -11.91
N SER A 153 31.11 -0.56 -12.21
CA SER A 153 30.29 0.22 -11.29
C SER A 153 29.92 -0.50 -9.99
N TYR A 154 30.12 -1.82 -9.92
CA TYR A 154 29.87 -2.64 -8.74
C TYR A 154 31.10 -2.81 -7.84
N ARG A 155 32.26 -2.32 -8.27
CA ARG A 155 33.50 -2.41 -7.52
C ARG A 155 33.93 -1.05 -6.97
N CYS A 156 34.31 -1.06 -5.70
CA CYS A 156 34.95 0.06 -5.05
C CYS A 156 36.40 -0.29 -4.73
N ASN A 157 37.33 0.48 -5.30
CA ASN A 157 38.76 0.30 -5.11
C ASN A 157 39.23 1.10 -3.89
N PRO A 158 40.15 0.55 -3.08
CA PRO A 158 40.69 1.26 -1.92
C PRO A 158 41.45 2.52 -2.36
N VAL A 159 41.39 3.54 -1.52
CA VAL A 159 42.12 4.80 -1.70
C VAL A 159 43.30 4.83 -0.74
N CYS A 160 44.44 5.19 -1.29
CA CYS A 160 45.69 5.37 -0.59
C CYS A 160 46.13 6.82 -0.84
N SER A 161 46.45 7.56 0.21
CA SER A 161 46.82 8.99 0.12
C SER A 161 48.12 9.22 -0.66
N LYS A 162 49.00 8.22 -0.70
CA LYS A 162 50.20 8.20 -1.55
C LYS A 162 50.21 6.94 -2.42
N GLU A 163 51.00 6.98 -3.48
CA GLU A 163 51.24 5.81 -4.32
C GLU A 163 52.04 4.73 -3.56
N CYS A 164 51.59 3.48 -3.62
CA CYS A 164 52.30 2.34 -3.04
C CYS A 164 53.50 1.98 -3.94
N GLN A 165 54.71 2.37 -3.54
CA GLN A 165 55.92 2.07 -4.31
C GLN A 165 56.19 0.56 -4.28
N ASN A 166 56.39 -0.05 -5.45
CA ASN A 166 56.56 -1.50 -5.61
C ASN A 166 55.49 -2.34 -4.89
N GLY A 167 54.27 -1.82 -4.75
CA GLY A 167 53.17 -2.48 -4.09
C GLY A 167 51.81 -2.14 -4.69
N LYS A 168 50.74 -2.57 -4.03
CA LYS A 168 49.35 -2.28 -4.39
C LYS A 168 48.56 -1.83 -3.17
N CYS A 169 47.66 -0.88 -3.38
CA CYS A 169 46.69 -0.51 -2.36
C CYS A 169 45.65 -1.63 -2.23
N THR A 170 45.63 -2.34 -1.11
CA THR A 170 44.77 -3.52 -0.89
C THR A 170 43.62 -3.23 0.08
N ALA A 171 43.76 -2.20 0.90
CA ALA A 171 42.72 -1.61 1.74
C ALA A 171 42.99 -0.10 1.91
N PRO A 172 42.03 0.70 2.42
CA PRO A 172 42.23 2.14 2.58
C PRO A 172 43.48 2.44 3.40
N GLU A 173 44.38 3.25 2.86
CA GLU A 173 45.68 3.59 3.46
C GLU A 173 46.61 2.38 3.71
N VAL A 174 46.35 1.21 3.11
CA VAL A 174 47.16 -0.01 3.27
C VAL A 174 47.77 -0.45 1.94
N CYS A 175 49.11 -0.38 1.88
CA CYS A 175 49.91 -0.94 0.79
C CYS A 175 50.37 -2.36 1.11
N SER A 176 50.30 -3.25 0.13
CA SER A 176 50.90 -4.58 0.15
C SER A 176 52.01 -4.66 -0.90
N CYS A 177 53.20 -5.07 -0.48
CA CYS A 177 54.38 -5.18 -1.33
C CYS A 177 54.20 -6.24 -2.42
N ASN A 178 54.73 -5.99 -3.61
CA ASN A 178 54.84 -7.00 -4.65
C ASN A 178 55.85 -8.09 -4.25
N TYR A 179 55.80 -9.24 -4.91
CA TYR A 179 56.75 -10.33 -4.65
C TYR A 179 58.21 -9.88 -4.75
N GLY A 180 59.02 -10.20 -3.75
CA GLY A 180 60.44 -9.81 -3.68
C GLY A 180 60.70 -8.44 -3.04
N TYR A 181 59.67 -7.74 -2.58
CA TYR A 181 59.79 -6.48 -1.84
C TYR A 181 59.32 -6.65 -0.39
N GLU A 182 59.98 -5.94 0.53
CA GLU A 182 59.62 -5.89 1.94
C GLU A 182 59.19 -4.48 2.32
N LYS A 183 58.29 -4.37 3.30
CA LYS A 183 57.71 -3.10 3.72
C LYS A 183 58.74 -2.26 4.48
N ASP A 184 58.91 -1.00 4.11
CA ASP A 184 59.73 -0.07 4.87
C ASP A 184 59.07 0.20 6.24
N THR A 185 59.84 -0.03 7.30
CA THR A 185 59.39 0.18 8.69
C THR A 185 59.14 1.64 9.04
N LEU A 186 59.67 2.59 8.26
CA LEU A 186 59.55 4.03 8.48
C LEU A 186 58.50 4.68 7.56
N ASP A 187 58.17 4.07 6.42
CA ASP A 187 57.14 4.54 5.49
C ASP A 187 56.29 3.39 4.96
N SER A 188 55.04 3.32 5.41
CA SER A 188 54.10 2.26 5.02
C SER A 188 53.74 2.23 3.54
N TYR A 189 54.16 3.24 2.78
CA TYR A 189 53.95 3.38 1.33
C TYR A 189 55.16 2.92 0.49
N ARG A 190 56.26 2.49 1.12
CA ARG A 190 57.51 2.06 0.47
C ARG A 190 57.88 0.61 0.79
#